data_AF-A0AAQ4FAU0-F1
#
_entry.id   AF-A0AAQ4FAU0-F1
#
_cell.length_a   1.000
_cell.length_b   1.000
_cell.length_c   1.000
_cell.angle_alpha   90.00
_cell.angle_beta   90.00
_cell.angle_gamma   90.00
#
_symmetry.space_group_name_H-M   'P 1'
#
loop_
_entity.id
_entity.type
_entity.pdbx_description
1 polymer ?
#
loop_
_entity_poly.entity_id
_entity_poly.type
_entity_poly.pdbx_seq_one_letter_code
_entity_poly.pdbx_strand_id
1 'polypeptide(L)'
;MYLFDRLSPYSYRNNKEKYKDDEEKRDFNLKECLWFCMTSLTPQGGGEAPRNLSGRLVAATWWLFGFIIIASYTANLAAFLTVSRLDSPIESLDDLAKQYKIKYAPQKDTSSMTYFERMAYIESKFYDIWKNMSLDDTLSDEERAKLAVWDYPVSDKYTKIWWTMQEANMPTEFEEGVRRVKESKGSQEGFAFIGGVFIVIFIGVVMACITLAIEYCYYKNRKPNSKVVAVKEYSGKDSIKDSIKH
;
A
#
# COMPACT_ATOMS: atom_id res chain seq x y z
N MET A 1 -12.45 20.42 12.31
CA MET A 1 -11.86 21.38 13.26
C MET A 1 -12.41 22.79 13.11
N TYR A 2 -12.28 23.47 11.98
CA TYR A 2 -12.73 24.87 11.80
C TYR A 2 -14.21 25.12 12.17
N LEU A 3 -15.14 24.27 11.70
CA LEU A 3 -16.56 24.42 12.01
C LEU A 3 -16.86 24.23 13.50
N PHE A 4 -16.13 23.32 14.15
CA PHE A 4 -16.27 23.06 15.59
C PHE A 4 -15.70 24.19 16.44
N ASP A 5 -14.59 24.81 16.02
CA ASP A 5 -14.07 26.00 16.68
C ASP A 5 -15.05 27.18 16.58
N ARG A 6 -15.71 27.35 15.42
CA ARG A 6 -16.72 28.39 15.21
C ARG A 6 -18.02 28.19 15.99
N LEU A 7 -18.44 26.95 16.22
CA LEU A 7 -19.71 26.62 16.88
C LEU A 7 -19.56 26.36 18.38
N SER A 8 -18.35 26.10 18.88
CA SER A 8 -18.17 25.78 20.29
C SER A 8 -18.25 27.03 21.17
N PRO A 9 -19.11 27.03 22.22
CA PRO A 9 -19.28 28.19 23.08
C PRO A 9 -18.05 28.51 23.95
N TYR A 10 -17.09 27.58 24.03
CA TYR A 10 -15.83 27.69 24.76
C TYR A 10 -14.64 28.11 23.88
N SER A 11 -14.82 28.36 22.58
CA SER A 11 -13.76 28.89 21.72
C SER A 11 -13.39 30.33 22.08
N TYR A 12 -12.11 30.65 21.93
CA TYR A 12 -11.53 31.99 22.11
C TYR A 12 -12.32 33.07 21.34
N ARG A 13 -12.90 32.72 20.18
CA ARG A 13 -13.79 33.62 19.40
C ARG A 13 -15.11 33.98 20.09
N ASN A 14 -15.68 33.08 20.91
CA ASN A 14 -17.01 33.23 21.50
C ASN A 14 -17.00 33.65 22.98
N ASN A 15 -15.86 33.53 23.68
CA ASN A 15 -15.72 33.97 25.08
C ASN A 15 -14.43 34.78 25.31
N LYS A 16 -14.33 35.95 24.67
CA LYS A 16 -13.13 36.82 24.75
C LYS A 16 -12.81 37.33 26.16
N GLU A 17 -13.80 37.39 27.04
CA GLU A 17 -13.62 37.92 28.40
C GLU A 17 -12.90 36.94 29.33
N LYS A 18 -13.08 35.62 29.13
CA LYS A 18 -12.43 34.57 29.94
C LYS A 18 -10.95 34.34 29.58
N TYR A 19 -10.51 34.76 28.40
CA TYR A 19 -9.16 34.54 27.86
C TYR A 19 -8.40 35.85 27.61
N LYS A 20 -8.77 36.92 28.33
CA LYS A 20 -8.26 38.28 28.10
C LYS A 20 -6.78 38.45 28.50
N ASP A 21 -6.37 37.74 29.55
CA ASP A 21 -5.02 37.74 30.17
C ASP A 21 -4.12 36.57 29.74
N ASP A 22 -4.58 35.69 28.85
CA ASP A 22 -3.73 34.61 28.30
C ASP A 22 -2.76 35.18 27.24
N GLU A 23 -1.48 34.79 27.34
CA GLU A 23 -0.40 35.23 26.43
C GLU A 23 -0.58 34.71 24.98
N GLU A 24 -1.38 33.67 24.77
CA GLU A 24 -1.49 32.95 23.49
C GLU A 24 -2.86 33.08 22.83
N LYS A 25 -3.07 34.20 22.15
CA LYS A 25 -4.29 34.55 21.43
C LYS A 25 -4.25 33.98 20.00
N ARG A 26 -4.57 32.69 19.81
CA ARG A 26 -4.61 32.07 18.46
C ARG A 26 -6.03 31.93 17.92
N ASP A 27 -6.35 32.71 16.89
CA ASP A 27 -7.58 32.57 16.12
C ASP A 27 -7.41 31.46 15.08
N PHE A 28 -8.04 30.30 15.27
CA PHE A 28 -7.98 29.19 14.31
C PHE A 28 -8.63 29.57 12.97
N ASN A 29 -7.81 30.03 12.04
CA ASN A 29 -8.23 30.27 10.66
C ASN A 29 -8.26 28.93 9.89
N LEU A 30 -9.00 28.85 8.77
CA LEU A 30 -9.06 27.65 7.91
C LEU A 30 -7.67 27.18 7.48
N LYS A 31 -6.76 28.13 7.21
CA LYS A 31 -5.37 27.86 6.85
C LYS A 31 -4.58 27.22 7.99
N GLU A 32 -4.80 27.66 9.22
CA GLU A 32 -4.15 27.09 10.41
C GLU A 32 -4.72 25.72 10.77
N CYS A 33 -6.03 25.51 10.57
CA CYS A 33 -6.65 24.19 10.70
C CYS A 33 -6.11 23.19 9.66
N LEU A 34 -5.95 23.62 8.41
CA LEU A 34 -5.39 22.78 7.35
C LEU A 34 -3.91 22.48 7.60
N TRP A 35 -3.15 23.49 8.04
CA TRP A 35 -1.76 23.33 8.47
C TRP A 35 -1.64 22.34 9.64
N PHE A 36 -2.50 22.46 10.65
CA PHE A 36 -2.56 21.52 11.78
C PHE A 36 -2.91 20.10 11.31
N CYS A 37 -3.91 19.93 10.44
CA CYS A 37 -4.27 18.62 9.88
C CYS A 37 -3.12 17.98 9.08
N MET A 38 -2.35 18.78 8.35
CA MET A 38 -1.21 18.30 7.56
C MET A 38 -0.01 17.90 8.43
N THR A 39 0.33 18.73 9.43
CA THR A 39 1.48 18.50 10.33
C THR A 39 1.20 17.46 11.43
N SER A 40 -0.06 17.22 11.78
CA SER A 40 -0.47 16.16 12.71
C SER A 40 -0.42 14.74 12.13
N LEU A 41 -0.41 14.58 10.81
CA LEU A 41 -0.22 13.28 10.15
C LEU A 41 1.26 12.87 10.11
N THR A 42 2.18 13.84 10.19
CA THR A 42 3.62 13.56 10.30
C THR A 42 4.02 13.32 11.75
N PRO A 43 4.97 12.40 12.04
CA PRO A 43 5.45 12.14 13.41
C PRO A 43 6.09 13.35 14.11
N GLN A 44 6.42 14.41 13.35
CA GLN A 44 7.02 15.64 13.88
C GLN A 44 6.06 16.47 14.73
N GLY A 45 4.74 16.22 14.66
CA GLY A 45 3.75 16.93 15.46
C GLY A 45 3.54 18.37 15.00
N GLY A 46 2.28 18.80 14.96
CA GLY A 46 1.86 20.07 14.40
C GLY A 46 1.34 21.06 15.42
N GLY A 47 2.22 21.75 16.16
CA GLY A 47 1.86 22.84 17.08
C GLY A 47 0.95 22.46 18.26
N GLU A 48 0.74 23.42 19.17
CA GLU A 48 -0.11 23.27 20.36
C GLU A 48 -1.51 22.73 20.02
N ALA A 49 -1.95 21.69 20.73
CA ALA A 49 -3.30 21.13 20.59
C ALA A 49 -4.38 22.15 21.01
N PRO A 50 -5.55 22.17 20.36
CA PRO A 50 -6.64 23.07 20.74
C PRO A 50 -7.05 22.87 22.20
N ARG A 51 -7.11 23.96 22.97
CA ARG A 51 -7.29 23.95 24.44
C ARG A 51 -8.69 23.47 24.89
N ASN A 52 -9.68 23.56 24.01
CA ASN A 52 -11.07 23.16 24.30
C ASN A 52 -11.21 21.63 24.37
N LEU A 53 -11.98 21.12 25.34
CA LEU A 53 -12.27 19.67 25.47
C LEU A 53 -12.80 19.07 24.15
N SER A 54 -13.72 19.78 23.48
CA SER A 54 -14.26 19.38 22.18
C SER A 54 -13.21 19.40 21.05
N GLY A 55 -12.23 20.30 21.12
CA GLY A 55 -11.12 20.37 20.17
C GLY A 55 -10.14 19.21 20.35
N ARG A 56 -9.85 18.84 21.61
CA ARG A 56 -9.00 17.69 21.94
C ARG A 56 -9.61 16.37 21.48
N LEU A 57 -10.92 16.20 21.61
CA LEU A 57 -11.62 14.99 21.14
C LEU A 57 -11.52 14.85 19.62
N VAL A 58 -11.76 15.94 18.87
CA VAL A 58 -11.63 15.94 17.40
C VAL A 58 -10.17 15.69 16.97
N ALA A 59 -9.19 16.25 17.69
CA ALA A 59 -7.77 15.98 17.43
C ALA A 59 -7.41 14.51 17.67
N ALA A 60 -7.89 13.92 18.77
CA ALA A 60 -7.65 12.51 19.10
C ALA A 60 -8.28 11.57 18.05
N THR A 61 -9.51 11.84 17.60
CA THR A 61 -10.14 11.08 16.52
C THR A 61 -9.37 11.22 15.21
N TRP A 62 -8.84 12.41 14.90
CA TRP A 62 -8.02 12.64 13.72
C TRP A 62 -6.68 11.89 13.77
N TRP A 63 -6.00 11.89 14.91
CA TRP A 63 -4.78 11.11 15.11
C TRP A 63 -5.01 9.61 14.99
N LEU A 64 -6.11 9.11 15.56
CA LEU A 64 -6.50 7.71 15.43
C LEU A 64 -6.76 7.35 13.96
N PHE A 65 -7.45 8.20 13.22
CA PHE A 65 -7.67 8.01 11.78
C PHE A 65 -6.36 7.98 11.00
N GLY A 66 -5.44 8.92 11.25
CA GLY A 66 -4.12 8.93 10.63
C GLY A 66 -3.30 7.67 10.91
N PHE A 67 -3.31 7.20 12.16
CA PHE A 67 -2.65 5.95 12.57
C PHE A 67 -3.23 4.74 11.83
N ILE A 68 -4.56 4.64 11.70
CA ILE A 68 -5.21 3.57 10.94
C ILE A 68 -4.78 3.60 9.47
N ILE A 69 -4.76 4.77 8.82
CA ILE A 69 -4.35 4.88 7.41
C ILE A 69 -2.90 4.44 7.20
N ILE A 70 -1.97 4.88 8.06
CA ILE A 70 -0.56 4.48 7.98
C ILE A 70 -0.42 2.97 8.26
N ALA A 71 -1.14 2.44 9.25
CA ALA A 71 -1.13 1.01 9.58
C ALA A 71 -1.69 0.16 8.43
N SER A 72 -2.82 0.56 7.82
CA SER A 72 -3.40 -0.14 6.67
C SER A 72 -2.50 -0.07 5.43
N TYR A 73 -1.86 1.07 5.18
CA TYR A 73 -0.88 1.18 4.09
C TYR A 73 0.34 0.29 4.34
N THR A 74 0.89 0.31 5.56
CA THR A 74 2.03 -0.52 5.95
C THR A 74 1.68 -2.01 5.91
N ALA A 75 0.47 -2.39 6.32
CA ALA A 75 -0.03 -3.77 6.25
C ALA A 75 -0.23 -4.24 4.81
N ASN A 76 -0.83 -3.41 3.94
CA ASN A 76 -0.99 -3.74 2.52
C ASN A 76 0.36 -3.86 1.80
N LEU A 77 1.30 -2.98 2.12
CA LEU A 77 2.67 -3.05 1.62
C LEU A 77 3.38 -4.32 2.11
N ALA A 78 3.29 -4.64 3.40
CA ALA A 78 3.87 -5.83 3.98
C ALA A 78 3.27 -7.11 3.36
N ALA A 79 1.95 -7.15 3.16
CA ALA A 79 1.26 -8.25 2.49
C ALA A 79 1.76 -8.44 1.05
N PHE A 80 1.97 -7.35 0.30
CA PHE A 80 2.54 -7.44 -1.05
C PHE A 80 3.98 -7.97 -1.04
N LEU A 81 4.80 -7.51 -0.09
CA LEU A 81 6.19 -7.95 0.06
C LEU A 81 6.31 -9.42 0.49
N THR A 82 5.39 -9.92 1.32
CA THR A 82 5.40 -11.32 1.76
C THR A 82 4.83 -12.27 0.71
N VAL A 83 3.77 -11.88 -0.01
CA VAL A 83 3.23 -12.66 -1.14
C VAL A 83 4.29 -12.88 -2.21
N SER A 84 5.14 -11.87 -2.46
CA SER A 84 6.25 -11.98 -3.42
C SER A 84 7.32 -13.00 -3.02
N ARG A 85 7.36 -13.45 -1.75
CA ARG A 85 8.31 -14.45 -1.24
C ARG A 85 7.70 -15.83 -0.98
N LEU A 86 6.39 -16.00 -1.17
CA LEU A 86 5.67 -17.23 -0.79
C LEU A 86 5.54 -18.25 -1.92
N ASP A 87 5.89 -17.90 -3.17
CA ASP A 87 6.00 -18.88 -4.25
C ASP A 87 7.24 -19.75 -3.95
N SER A 88 7.01 -20.96 -3.43
CA SER A 88 8.06 -21.96 -3.20
C SER A 88 8.76 -22.26 -4.53
N PRO A 89 10.10 -22.33 -4.55
CA PRO A 89 10.81 -22.83 -5.72
C PRO A 89 10.32 -24.24 -6.06
N ILE A 90 10.30 -24.56 -7.35
CA ILE A 90 9.94 -25.90 -7.83
C ILE A 90 11.16 -26.80 -7.58
N GLU A 91 11.08 -27.65 -6.55
CA GLU A 91 12.14 -28.59 -6.19
C GLU A 91 11.88 -30.00 -6.73
N SER A 92 10.61 -30.35 -6.95
CA SER A 92 10.21 -31.69 -7.37
C SER A 92 9.19 -31.70 -8.52
N LEU A 93 9.05 -32.87 -9.15
CA LEU A 93 8.02 -33.11 -10.18
C LEU A 93 6.60 -33.05 -9.60
N ASP A 94 6.44 -33.34 -8.29
CA ASP A 94 5.16 -33.20 -7.58
C ASP A 94 4.73 -31.74 -7.44
N ASP A 95 5.69 -30.85 -7.17
CA ASP A 95 5.41 -29.41 -7.09
C ASP A 95 5.07 -28.85 -8.46
N LEU A 96 5.74 -29.35 -9.50
CA LEU A 96 5.44 -29.02 -10.89
C LEU A 96 4.02 -29.44 -11.30
N ALA A 97 3.53 -30.59 -10.80
CA ALA A 97 2.17 -31.06 -11.05
C ALA A 97 1.10 -30.24 -10.30
N LYS A 98 1.43 -29.70 -9.12
CA LYS A 98 0.50 -28.90 -8.32
C LYS A 98 0.31 -27.49 -8.87
N GLN A 99 1.36 -26.88 -9.42
CA GLN A 99 1.32 -25.51 -9.92
C GLN A 99 0.80 -25.40 -11.36
N TYR A 100 0.16 -24.27 -11.68
CA TYR A 100 -0.41 -23.99 -13.01
C TYR A 100 0.26 -22.80 -13.73
N LYS A 101 1.20 -22.11 -13.07
CA LYS A 101 1.73 -20.81 -13.51
C LYS A 101 2.86 -20.97 -14.53
N ILE A 102 3.72 -21.97 -14.34
CA ILE A 102 4.87 -22.24 -15.20
C ILE A 102 4.52 -23.37 -16.15
N LYS A 103 4.60 -23.08 -17.46
CA LYS A 103 4.47 -24.09 -18.51
C LYS A 103 5.77 -24.88 -18.65
N TYR A 104 5.65 -26.17 -18.87
CA TYR A 104 6.77 -27.09 -19.02
C TYR A 104 6.47 -28.10 -20.12
N ALA A 105 7.50 -28.49 -20.87
CA ALA A 105 7.37 -29.43 -21.96
C ALA A 105 8.74 -30.05 -22.27
N PRO A 106 8.82 -31.37 -22.51
CA PRO A 106 10.01 -31.97 -23.07
C PRO A 106 10.14 -31.59 -24.56
N GLN A 107 11.33 -31.78 -25.13
CA GLN A 107 11.50 -31.70 -26.57
C GLN A 107 10.70 -32.82 -27.25
N LYS A 108 10.09 -32.48 -28.39
CA LYS A 108 9.34 -33.43 -29.22
C LYS A 108 10.23 -34.61 -29.66
N ASP A 109 9.63 -35.79 -29.79
CA ASP A 109 10.26 -37.01 -30.30
C ASP A 109 11.50 -37.48 -29.50
N THR A 110 11.58 -37.08 -28.23
CA THR A 110 12.66 -37.47 -27.30
C THR A 110 12.19 -38.56 -26.35
N SER A 111 13.13 -39.34 -25.79
CA SER A 111 12.84 -40.37 -24.78
C SER A 111 12.06 -39.83 -23.57
N SER A 112 12.31 -38.58 -23.16
CA SER A 112 11.56 -37.91 -22.11
C SER A 112 10.07 -37.73 -22.45
N MET A 113 9.73 -37.40 -23.70
CA MET A 113 8.33 -37.29 -24.13
C MET A 113 7.65 -38.65 -24.05
N THR A 114 8.28 -39.69 -24.60
CA THR A 114 7.74 -41.07 -24.54
C THR A 114 7.58 -41.57 -23.10
N TYR A 115 8.48 -41.18 -22.19
CA TYR A 115 8.35 -41.52 -20.77
C TYR A 115 7.06 -40.94 -20.16
N PHE A 116 6.81 -39.63 -20.34
CA PHE A 116 5.62 -38.99 -19.80
C PHE A 116 4.33 -39.48 -20.46
N GLU A 117 4.35 -39.73 -21.77
CA GLU A 117 3.23 -40.32 -22.50
C GLU A 117 2.86 -41.70 -21.94
N ARG A 118 3.85 -42.57 -21.75
CA ARG A 118 3.64 -43.92 -21.20
C ARG A 118 3.14 -43.88 -19.76
N MET A 119 3.69 -42.99 -18.92
CA MET A 119 3.22 -42.87 -17.53
C MET A 119 1.78 -42.38 -17.45
N ALA A 120 1.40 -41.37 -18.24
CA ALA A 120 0.02 -40.90 -18.31
C ALA A 120 -0.93 -41.99 -18.82
N TYR A 121 -0.52 -42.74 -19.86
CA TYR A 121 -1.31 -43.87 -20.35
C TYR A 121 -1.53 -44.94 -19.28
N ILE A 122 -0.47 -45.31 -18.55
CA ILE A 122 -0.54 -46.31 -17.49
C ILE A 122 -1.47 -45.85 -16.36
N GLU A 123 -1.35 -44.60 -15.93
CA GLU A 123 -2.21 -44.01 -14.89
C GLU A 123 -3.69 -44.00 -15.32
N SER A 124 -3.98 -43.57 -16.55
CA SER A 124 -5.33 -43.63 -17.11
C SER A 124 -5.87 -45.06 -17.20
N LYS A 125 -5.02 -46.04 -17.54
CA LYS A 125 -5.41 -47.45 -17.58
C LYS A 125 -5.74 -47.99 -16.20
N PHE A 126 -4.94 -47.67 -15.18
CA PHE A 126 -5.24 -48.07 -13.81
C PHE A 126 -6.54 -47.45 -13.33
N TYR A 127 -6.78 -46.18 -13.63
CA TYR A 127 -8.04 -45.50 -13.32
C TYR A 127 -9.23 -46.20 -14.00
N ASP A 128 -9.13 -46.53 -15.29
CA ASP A 128 -10.20 -47.24 -16.01
C ASP A 128 -10.46 -48.63 -15.46
N ILE A 129 -9.41 -49.39 -15.10
CA ILE A 129 -9.56 -50.71 -14.47
C ILE A 129 -10.28 -50.58 -13.14
N TRP A 130 -9.86 -49.64 -12.30
CA TRP A 130 -10.50 -49.38 -11.02
C TRP A 130 -11.97 -48.97 -11.20
N LYS A 131 -12.24 -48.03 -12.10
CA LYS A 131 -13.59 -47.55 -12.42
C LYS A 131 -14.49 -48.68 -12.92
N ASN A 132 -13.97 -49.55 -13.79
CA ASN A 132 -14.74 -50.68 -14.29
C ASN A 132 -15.01 -51.70 -13.17
N MET A 133 -14.06 -51.93 -12.27
CA MET A 133 -14.22 -52.84 -11.14
C MET A 133 -15.22 -52.32 -10.10
N SER A 134 -15.26 -51.02 -9.85
CA SER A 134 -16.21 -50.40 -8.91
C SER A 134 -17.62 -50.28 -9.47
N LEU A 135 -17.76 -50.20 -10.80
CA LEU A 135 -19.04 -50.13 -11.51
C LEU A 135 -19.54 -51.48 -12.02
N ASP A 136 -18.85 -52.58 -11.72
CA ASP A 136 -19.25 -53.91 -12.17
C ASP A 136 -20.47 -54.41 -11.38
N ASP A 137 -21.62 -54.42 -12.04
CA ASP A 137 -22.90 -54.89 -11.49
C ASP A 137 -23.04 -56.41 -11.45
N THR A 138 -22.08 -57.16 -12.01
CA THR A 138 -22.11 -58.63 -12.01
C THR A 138 -21.52 -59.26 -10.74
N LEU A 139 -20.87 -58.46 -9.89
CA LEU A 139 -20.31 -58.90 -8.61
C LEU A 139 -21.40 -59.17 -7.56
N SER A 140 -21.09 -60.04 -6.60
CA SER A 140 -21.97 -60.27 -5.44
C SER A 140 -22.07 -59.02 -4.55
N ASP A 141 -23.19 -58.87 -3.83
CA ASP A 141 -23.44 -57.71 -2.96
C ASP A 141 -22.32 -57.50 -1.92
N GLU A 142 -21.71 -58.57 -1.43
CA GLU A 142 -20.60 -58.52 -0.47
C GLU A 142 -19.30 -58.01 -1.09
N GLU A 143 -18.97 -58.41 -2.31
CA GLU A 143 -17.77 -57.97 -3.02
C GLU A 143 -17.91 -56.52 -3.48
N ARG A 144 -19.12 -56.15 -3.92
CA ARG A 144 -19.48 -54.78 -4.25
C ARG A 144 -19.34 -53.85 -3.05
N ALA A 145 -19.81 -54.28 -1.87
CA ALA A 145 -19.66 -53.50 -0.64
C ALA A 145 -18.19 -53.27 -0.25
N LYS A 146 -17.30 -54.25 -0.49
CA LYS A 146 -15.85 -54.11 -0.25
C LYS A 146 -15.19 -53.13 -1.22
N LEU A 147 -15.62 -53.12 -2.48
CA LEU A 147 -15.09 -52.22 -3.52
C LEU A 147 -15.62 -50.79 -3.42
N ALA A 148 -16.86 -50.61 -2.96
CA ALA A 148 -17.49 -49.29 -2.81
C ALA A 148 -16.78 -48.38 -1.80
N VAL A 149 -16.02 -48.96 -0.85
CA VAL A 149 -15.22 -48.22 0.15
C VAL A 149 -13.81 -47.93 -0.36
N TRP A 150 -13.39 -48.52 -1.48
CA TRP A 150 -12.02 -48.38 -1.98
C TRP A 150 -11.86 -47.08 -2.78
N ASP A 151 -11.21 -46.10 -2.18
CA ASP A 151 -10.76 -44.88 -2.85
C ASP A 151 -9.54 -45.17 -3.73
N TYR A 152 -9.52 -44.62 -4.95
CA TYR A 152 -8.39 -44.75 -5.86
C TYR A 152 -7.12 -44.12 -5.24
N PRO A 153 -6.06 -44.91 -4.95
CA PRO A 153 -4.96 -44.46 -4.11
C PRO A 153 -3.88 -43.66 -4.87
N VAL A 154 -3.99 -43.56 -6.20
CA VAL A 154 -3.00 -42.90 -7.06
C VAL A 154 -3.50 -41.51 -7.42
N SER A 155 -2.71 -40.48 -7.12
CA SER A 155 -2.98 -39.11 -7.57
C SER A 155 -2.78 -39.01 -9.08
N ASP A 156 -3.66 -38.30 -9.80
CA ASP A 156 -3.58 -38.03 -11.26
C ASP A 156 -2.42 -37.10 -11.65
N LYS A 157 -1.20 -37.51 -11.31
CA LYS A 157 0.01 -36.70 -11.42
C LYS A 157 0.48 -36.64 -12.86
N TYR A 158 0.65 -37.80 -13.50
CA TYR A 158 1.26 -37.87 -14.83
C TYR A 158 0.28 -37.47 -15.94
N THR A 159 -1.00 -37.75 -15.77
CA THR A 159 -2.09 -37.36 -16.67
C THR A 159 -2.20 -35.84 -16.72
N LYS A 160 -2.12 -35.18 -15.56
CA LYS A 160 -2.13 -33.72 -15.47
C LYS A 160 -0.88 -33.09 -16.07
N ILE A 161 0.30 -33.64 -15.77
CA ILE A 161 1.58 -33.20 -16.34
C ILE A 161 1.53 -33.33 -17.87
N TRP A 162 1.13 -34.48 -18.38
CA TRP A 162 1.06 -34.76 -19.81
C TRP A 162 0.08 -33.85 -20.53
N TRP A 163 -1.07 -33.59 -19.93
CA TRP A 163 -2.02 -32.65 -20.49
C TRP A 163 -1.42 -31.23 -20.55
N THR A 164 -0.80 -30.77 -19.47
CA THR A 164 -0.14 -29.46 -19.41
C THR A 164 0.98 -29.33 -20.48
N MET A 165 1.73 -30.41 -20.73
CA MET A 165 2.77 -30.44 -21.77
C MET A 165 2.20 -30.29 -23.18
N GLN A 166 1.05 -30.92 -23.46
CA GLN A 166 0.38 -30.79 -24.75
C GLN A 166 -0.16 -29.37 -24.96
N GLU A 167 -0.77 -28.78 -23.92
CA GLU A 167 -1.28 -27.41 -23.95
C GLU A 167 -0.13 -26.38 -24.13
N ALA A 168 1.05 -26.67 -23.59
CA ALA A 168 2.24 -25.82 -23.70
C ALA A 168 2.91 -25.84 -25.09
N ASN A 169 2.51 -26.76 -25.99
CA ASN A 169 3.11 -27.02 -27.31
C ASN A 169 4.62 -27.33 -27.24
N MET A 170 4.97 -28.61 -27.29
CA MET A 170 6.36 -29.10 -27.17
C MET A 170 7.28 -28.51 -28.25
N PRO A 171 8.47 -27.98 -27.88
CA PRO A 171 9.44 -27.49 -28.83
C PRO A 171 10.02 -28.65 -29.65
N THR A 172 10.22 -28.44 -30.95
CA THR A 172 10.84 -29.43 -31.86
C THR A 172 12.35 -29.51 -31.67
N GLU A 173 12.98 -28.39 -31.30
CA GLU A 173 14.42 -28.25 -31.11
C GLU A 173 14.75 -27.75 -29.70
N PHE A 174 15.95 -28.11 -29.22
CA PHE A 174 16.44 -27.67 -27.93
C PHE A 174 16.58 -26.14 -27.83
N GLU A 175 17.05 -25.50 -28.90
CA GLU A 175 17.29 -24.05 -28.94
C GLU A 175 15.99 -23.25 -28.80
N GLU A 176 14.91 -23.71 -29.44
CA GLU A 176 13.57 -23.15 -29.27
C GLU A 176 13.12 -23.20 -27.80
N GLY A 177 13.36 -24.34 -27.13
CA GLY A 177 13.09 -24.49 -25.70
C GLY A 177 13.86 -23.47 -24.85
N VAL A 178 15.16 -23.32 -25.11
CA VAL A 178 16.02 -22.35 -24.41
C VAL A 178 15.55 -20.91 -24.66
N ARG A 179 15.16 -20.58 -25.90
CA ARG A 179 14.65 -19.25 -26.24
C ARG A 179 13.37 -18.93 -25.47
N ARG A 180 12.42 -19.87 -25.41
CA ARG A 180 11.18 -19.71 -24.64
C ARG A 180 11.43 -19.51 -23.15
N VAL A 181 12.41 -20.22 -22.57
CA VAL A 181 12.79 -20.02 -21.16
C VAL A 181 13.39 -18.63 -20.95
N LYS A 182 14.27 -18.16 -21.84
CA LYS A 182 14.85 -16.81 -21.75
C LYS A 182 13.82 -15.70 -21.94
N GLU A 183 12.83 -15.90 -22.81
CA GLU A 183 11.73 -14.97 -23.03
C GLU A 183 10.69 -15.02 -21.92
N SER A 184 10.60 -16.15 -21.20
CA SER A 184 9.69 -16.29 -20.07
C SER A 184 10.14 -15.35 -18.96
N LYS A 185 9.34 -14.30 -18.74
CA LYS A 185 9.47 -13.46 -17.55
C LYS A 185 9.09 -14.34 -16.37
N GLY A 186 10.09 -14.79 -15.62
CA GLY A 186 9.91 -15.64 -14.45
C GLY A 186 8.87 -15.04 -13.50
N SER A 187 8.23 -15.91 -12.73
CA SER A 187 7.12 -15.61 -11.81
C SER A 187 7.35 -14.48 -10.78
N GLN A 188 8.55 -13.90 -10.70
CA GLN A 188 8.99 -13.00 -9.62
C GLN A 188 9.90 -11.82 -10.05
N GLU A 189 10.19 -11.58 -11.34
CA GLU A 189 11.05 -10.44 -11.71
C GLU A 189 10.30 -9.10 -11.78
N GLY A 190 9.80 -8.66 -10.64
CA GLY A 190 9.52 -7.24 -10.41
C GLY A 190 10.81 -6.57 -9.94
N PHE A 191 11.41 -5.71 -10.76
CA PHE A 191 12.46 -4.82 -10.29
C PHE A 191 11.87 -3.86 -9.25
N ALA A 192 12.21 -4.08 -7.97
CA ALA A 192 11.86 -3.18 -6.89
C ALA A 192 12.73 -1.93 -6.99
N PHE A 193 12.31 -0.96 -7.80
CA PHE A 193 12.98 0.34 -7.88
C PHE A 193 12.68 1.14 -6.61
N ILE A 194 13.57 1.05 -5.63
CA ILE A 194 13.52 1.85 -4.38
C ILE A 194 13.78 3.34 -4.66
N GLY A 195 14.09 3.72 -5.91
CA GLY A 195 14.34 5.10 -6.33
C GLY A 195 13.10 6.02 -6.38
N GLY A 196 11.88 5.49 -6.27
CA GLY A 196 10.65 6.29 -6.35
C GLY A 196 10.54 7.39 -5.28
N VAL A 197 11.01 7.12 -4.05
CA VAL A 197 10.96 8.10 -2.95
C VAL A 197 11.82 9.33 -3.26
N PHE A 198 12.98 9.14 -3.88
CA PHE A 198 13.88 10.23 -4.24
C PHE A 198 13.30 11.15 -5.31
N ILE A 199 12.51 10.61 -6.25
CA ILE A 199 11.80 11.39 -7.27
C ILE A 199 10.76 12.32 -6.62
N VAL A 200 10.00 11.81 -5.65
CA VAL A 200 9.00 12.61 -4.92
C VAL A 200 9.67 13.72 -4.12
N ILE A 201 10.81 13.44 -3.48
CA ILE A 201 11.59 14.46 -2.75
C ILE A 201 12.08 15.54 -3.72
N PHE A 202 12.62 15.16 -4.87
CA PHE A 202 13.11 16.12 -5.86
C PHE A 202 11.98 17.02 -6.40
N ILE A 203 10.82 16.44 -6.73
CA ILE A 203 9.64 17.20 -7.15
C ILE A 203 9.17 18.15 -6.05
N GLY A 204 9.19 17.71 -4.78
CA GLY A 204 8.84 18.55 -3.63
C GLY A 204 9.75 19.76 -3.49
N VAL A 205 11.07 19.57 -3.63
CA VAL A 205 12.06 20.65 -3.60
C VAL A 205 11.83 21.64 -4.75
N VAL A 206 11.61 21.15 -5.96
CA VAL A 206 11.34 22.00 -7.13
C VAL A 206 10.07 22.84 -6.93
N MET A 207 8.98 22.23 -6.45
CA MET A 207 7.73 22.93 -6.15
C MET A 207 7.90 23.98 -5.05
N ALA A 208 8.70 23.71 -4.02
CA ALA A 208 9.01 24.67 -2.96
C ALA A 208 9.81 25.87 -3.52
N CYS A 209 10.82 25.62 -4.35
CA CYS A 209 11.58 26.67 -5.02
C CYS A 209 10.70 27.52 -5.94
N ILE A 210 9.79 26.91 -6.70
CA ILE A 210 8.82 27.63 -7.55
C ILE A 210 7.90 28.50 -6.68
N THR A 211 7.38 27.96 -5.58
CA THR A 211 6.51 28.71 -4.66
C THR A 211 7.23 29.92 -4.06
N LEU A 212 8.50 29.75 -3.64
CA LEU A 212 9.34 30.85 -3.14
C LEU A 212 9.62 31.90 -4.22
N ALA A 213 9.89 31.48 -5.46
CA ALA A 213 10.11 32.41 -6.57
C ALA A 213 8.84 33.22 -6.89
N ILE A 214 7.67 32.59 -6.85
CA ILE A 214 6.38 33.27 -7.00
C ILE A 214 6.15 34.26 -5.85
N GLU A 215 6.41 33.86 -4.60
CA GLU A 215 6.27 34.73 -3.44
C GLU A 215 7.23 35.93 -3.49
N TYR A 216 8.48 35.69 -3.87
CA TYR A 216 9.47 36.74 -4.07
C TYR A 216 9.03 37.73 -5.16
N CYS A 217 8.56 37.23 -6.31
CA CYS A 217 8.04 38.07 -7.40
C CYS A 217 6.79 38.84 -6.98
N TYR A 218 5.89 38.21 -6.23
CA TYR A 218 4.69 38.84 -5.68
C TYR A 218 5.04 39.96 -4.70
N TYR A 219 5.98 39.73 -3.77
CA TYR A 219 6.40 40.73 -2.80
C TYR A 219 7.18 41.88 -3.45
N LYS A 220 8.07 41.56 -4.40
CA LYS A 220 8.86 42.55 -5.16
C LYS A 220 7.99 43.45 -6.04
N ASN A 221 6.93 42.90 -6.65
CA ASN A 221 6.01 43.68 -7.50
C ASN A 221 4.93 44.43 -6.69
N ARG A 222 4.77 44.14 -5.40
CA ARG A 222 3.86 44.87 -4.53
C ARG A 222 4.58 46.10 -3.94
N LYS A 223 4.32 47.28 -4.53
CA LYS A 223 4.78 48.57 -3.98
C LYS A 223 4.35 48.70 -2.51
N PRO A 224 5.19 49.27 -1.62
CA PRO A 224 4.85 49.46 -0.22
C PRO A 224 3.68 50.43 -0.14
N ASN A 225 2.49 49.94 0.24
CA ASN A 225 1.42 50.83 0.69
C ASN A 225 1.87 51.42 2.03
N SER A 226 2.34 52.65 1.95
CA SER A 226 2.60 53.55 3.06
C SER A 226 1.39 53.64 4.00
N LYS A 227 1.45 52.90 5.10
CA LYS A 227 0.96 53.36 6.40
C LYS A 227 1.99 52.98 7.45
N VAL A 228 3.10 53.72 7.43
CA VAL A 228 3.90 53.92 8.63
C VAL A 228 2.96 54.59 9.61
N VAL A 229 2.48 53.84 10.61
CA VAL A 229 1.81 54.46 11.76
C VAL A 229 2.90 55.30 12.42
N ALA A 230 2.82 56.60 12.23
CA ALA A 230 3.65 57.55 12.95
C ALA A 230 3.37 57.35 14.44
N VAL A 231 4.30 56.69 15.13
CA VAL A 231 4.37 56.74 16.59
C VAL A 231 4.63 58.20 16.92
N LYS A 232 3.61 58.93 17.35
CA LYS A 232 3.79 60.21 18.03
C LYS A 232 4.60 59.91 19.28
N GLU A 233 5.88 60.22 19.23
CA GLU A 233 6.72 60.33 20.40
C GLU A 233 6.10 61.41 21.29
N TYR A 234 5.44 61.00 22.37
CA TYR A 234 4.98 61.93 23.40
C TYR A 234 6.24 62.52 24.06
N SER A 235 6.56 63.77 23.73
CA SER A 235 7.54 64.57 24.44
C SER A 235 7.05 64.83 25.87
N GLY A 236 7.30 63.88 26.76
CA GLY A 236 7.17 64.07 28.20
C GLY A 236 8.44 64.72 28.74
N LYS A 237 8.59 66.05 28.56
CA LYS A 237 9.66 66.81 29.23
C LYS A 237 9.40 68.29 29.52
N ASP A 238 8.15 68.77 29.40
CA ASP A 238 7.80 70.18 29.66
C ASP A 238 6.73 70.41 30.75
N SER A 239 6.55 69.49 31.70
CA SER A 239 5.62 69.72 32.84
C SER A 239 6.24 69.57 34.24
N ILE A 240 7.57 69.68 34.37
CA ILE A 240 8.24 69.66 35.69
C ILE A 240 9.02 70.97 35.99
N LYS A 241 9.01 71.97 35.11
CA LYS A 241 9.72 73.25 35.36
C LYS A 241 8.86 74.45 35.76
N ASP A 242 7.54 74.37 35.64
CA ASP A 242 6.65 75.51 35.96
C ASP A 242 5.92 75.40 37.32
N SER A 243 6.39 74.54 38.23
CA SER A 243 5.91 74.49 39.63
C SER A 243 6.98 74.76 40.69
N ILE A 244 8.12 75.39 40.32
CA ILE A 244 9.15 75.83 41.28
C ILE A 244 9.46 77.35 41.16
N LYS A 245 8.63 78.13 40.47
CA LYS A 245 8.68 79.61 40.57
C LYS A 245 7.27 80.21 40.62
N HIS A 246 6.63 80.09 41.79
CA HIS A 246 6.15 81.23 42.58
C HIS A 246 5.60 80.73 43.92
#